data_AF-A0A3D2YZ07-F1
#
_entry.id   AF-A0A3D2YZ07-F1
#
_cell.length_a   1.000
_cell.length_b   1.000
_cell.length_c   1.000
_cell.angle_alpha   90.00
_cell.angle_beta   90.00
_cell.angle_gamma   90.00
#
_symmetry.space_group_name_H-M   'P 1'
#
loop_
_entity.id
_entity.type
_entity.pdbx_description
1 polymer ?
#
loop_
_entity_poly.entity_id
_entity_poly.type
_entity_poly.pdbx_seq_one_letter_code
_entity_poly.pdbx_strand_id
1 'polypeptide(L)'
;PLRDVLRDHSALFHFVRHLGSRSAALTGRQQNSWEAVRQRARRHPDYLSIYDGGVGARTTLTIAKRLLPLDRTDPRIDEGLRVTLRALGEMSRRTAASGAEFLVLWIPTKELVFAPQITDPSADLRRLIKAETELQRLVEERSRDLDAHFVDALPALRHALETHEMPYPESADGHPTASGYASIAAVVAAALPAPGRAVHNDGGEL
;
A
#
# COMPACT_ATOMS: atom_id res chain seq x y z
N PRO A 1 6.72 -27.06 -6.91
CA PRO A 1 5.71 -28.05 -6.46
C PRO A 1 4.30 -27.46 -6.32
N LEU A 2 4.00 -26.60 -5.35
CA LEU A 2 2.65 -26.02 -5.17
C LEU A 2 2.26 -25.03 -6.30
N ARG A 3 3.24 -24.25 -6.77
CA ARG A 3 3.07 -23.31 -7.87
C ARG A 3 2.70 -23.99 -9.19
N ASP A 4 3.25 -25.17 -9.44
CA ASP A 4 2.98 -25.94 -10.67
C ASP A 4 1.57 -26.55 -10.63
N VAL A 5 1.15 -27.06 -9.48
CA VAL A 5 -0.22 -27.55 -9.26
C VAL A 5 -1.26 -26.44 -9.41
N LEU A 6 -0.97 -25.24 -8.86
CA LEU A 6 -1.84 -24.07 -9.01
C LEU A 6 -1.87 -23.54 -10.45
N ARG A 7 -0.77 -23.68 -11.19
CA ARG A 7 -0.68 -23.30 -12.61
C ARG A 7 -1.59 -24.16 -13.49
N ASP A 8 -1.66 -25.45 -13.22
CA ASP A 8 -2.28 -26.40 -14.14
C ASP A 8 -3.76 -26.68 -13.80
N HIS A 9 -4.24 -26.26 -12.60
CA HIS A 9 -5.58 -26.60 -12.11
C HIS A 9 -6.44 -25.46 -11.55
N SER A 10 -5.97 -24.19 -11.55
CA SER A 10 -6.74 -23.08 -10.95
C SER A 10 -7.19 -22.03 -11.96
N ALA A 11 -8.51 -21.92 -12.15
CA ALA A 11 -9.13 -20.82 -12.88
C ALA A 11 -8.84 -19.45 -12.25
N LEU A 12 -8.67 -19.41 -10.92
CA LEU A 12 -8.30 -18.20 -10.18
C LEU A 12 -6.84 -17.79 -10.46
N PHE A 13 -5.92 -18.76 -10.54
CA PHE A 13 -4.54 -18.52 -10.94
C PHE A 13 -4.47 -17.99 -12.38
N HIS A 14 -5.27 -18.55 -13.30
CA HIS A 14 -5.36 -18.04 -14.67
C HIS A 14 -6.01 -16.67 -14.75
N PHE A 15 -7.02 -16.36 -13.93
CA PHE A 15 -7.65 -15.04 -13.84
C PHE A 15 -6.67 -13.97 -13.32
N VAL A 16 -5.98 -14.25 -12.22
CA VAL A 16 -4.92 -13.38 -11.67
C VAL A 16 -3.76 -13.24 -12.65
N ARG A 17 -3.41 -14.30 -13.40
CA ARG A 17 -2.39 -14.22 -14.47
C ARG A 17 -2.91 -13.51 -15.71
N HIS A 18 -4.19 -13.52 -16.04
CA HIS A 18 -4.73 -12.72 -17.15
C HIS A 18 -4.72 -11.23 -16.80
N LEU A 19 -5.02 -10.90 -15.54
CA LEU A 19 -4.78 -9.57 -14.97
C LEU A 19 -3.26 -9.23 -14.93
N GLY A 20 -2.42 -10.22 -14.62
CA GLY A 20 -0.96 -10.14 -14.57
C GLY A 20 -0.25 -10.17 -15.94
N SER A 21 -0.88 -10.68 -16.99
CA SER A 21 -0.36 -10.73 -18.36
C SER A 21 -0.57 -9.40 -19.06
N ARG A 22 -1.61 -8.64 -18.66
CA ARG A 22 -1.67 -7.19 -18.86
C ARG A 22 -0.63 -6.44 -18.00
N SER A 23 -0.06 -7.11 -16.99
CA SER A 23 1.00 -6.61 -16.12
C SER A 23 2.42 -6.93 -16.61
N ALA A 24 2.62 -7.68 -17.71
CA ALA A 24 3.93 -7.72 -18.39
C ALA A 24 4.31 -6.33 -18.96
N ALA A 25 3.31 -5.47 -19.22
CA ALA A 25 3.50 -4.05 -19.50
C ALA A 25 3.75 -3.18 -18.24
N LEU A 26 3.68 -3.78 -17.04
CA LEU A 26 3.88 -3.16 -15.73
C LEU A 26 5.13 -3.69 -15.00
N THR A 27 5.69 -4.85 -15.40
CA THR A 27 6.95 -5.40 -14.86
C THR A 27 8.20 -4.89 -15.59
N GLY A 28 8.10 -3.73 -16.23
CA GLY A 28 9.23 -3.09 -16.90
C GLY A 28 10.28 -2.63 -15.89
N ARG A 29 11.10 -3.57 -15.39
CA ARG A 29 12.50 -3.34 -15.02
C ARG A 29 13.24 -2.92 -16.29
N GLN A 30 12.96 -1.73 -16.77
CA GLN A 30 13.89 -1.02 -17.63
C GLN A 30 14.09 0.34 -16.99
N GLN A 31 15.36 0.70 -16.87
CA GLN A 31 15.83 2.08 -16.75
C GLN A 31 15.36 2.85 -17.99
N ASN A 32 14.07 3.07 -18.09
CA ASN A 32 13.52 3.98 -19.06
C ASN A 32 13.94 5.36 -18.57
N SER A 33 14.73 6.06 -19.39
CA SER A 33 15.04 7.46 -19.14
C SER A 33 13.74 8.21 -18.81
N TRP A 34 13.84 9.26 -17.99
CA TRP A 34 12.67 10.09 -17.67
C TRP A 34 11.92 10.53 -18.94
N GLU A 35 12.63 10.76 -20.05
CA GLU A 35 12.03 11.04 -21.36
C GLU A 35 11.14 9.90 -21.89
N ALA A 36 11.57 8.65 -21.79
CA ALA A 36 10.76 7.50 -22.19
C ALA A 36 9.50 7.35 -21.30
N VAL A 37 9.64 7.62 -20.00
CA VAL A 37 8.49 7.69 -19.07
C VAL A 37 7.52 8.80 -19.50
N ARG A 38 8.04 9.99 -19.82
CA ARG A 38 7.21 11.10 -20.32
C ARG A 38 6.49 10.77 -21.63
N GLN A 39 7.20 10.18 -22.58
CA GLN A 39 6.61 9.77 -23.87
C GLN A 39 5.47 8.76 -23.67
N ARG A 40 5.63 7.81 -22.74
CA ARG A 40 4.59 6.84 -22.42
C ARG A 40 3.34 7.52 -21.86
N ALA A 41 3.48 8.44 -20.91
CA ALA A 41 2.31 9.11 -20.34
C ALA A 41 1.60 10.01 -21.37
N ARG A 42 2.34 10.67 -22.27
CA ARG A 42 1.75 11.40 -23.40
C ARG A 42 0.90 10.53 -24.33
N ARG A 43 1.25 9.25 -24.48
CA ARG A 43 0.46 8.27 -25.26
C ARG A 43 -0.76 7.73 -24.51
N HIS A 44 -0.79 7.88 -23.19
CA HIS A 44 -1.85 7.36 -22.32
C HIS A 44 -2.27 8.38 -21.24
N PRO A 45 -2.71 9.58 -21.65
CA PRO A 45 -3.02 10.67 -20.71
C PRO A 45 -4.17 10.34 -19.77
N ASP A 46 -5.10 9.48 -20.19
CA ASP A 46 -6.29 9.08 -19.41
C ASP A 46 -5.94 8.18 -18.22
N TYR A 47 -4.71 7.66 -18.16
CA TYR A 47 -4.30 6.65 -17.18
C TYR A 47 -2.99 7.00 -16.45
N LEU A 48 -2.09 7.75 -17.08
CA LEU A 48 -0.80 8.13 -16.52
C LEU A 48 -0.72 9.65 -16.33
N SER A 49 -0.51 10.07 -15.10
CA SER A 49 -0.32 11.49 -14.76
C SER A 49 1.13 11.73 -14.39
N ILE A 50 1.83 12.58 -15.14
CA ILE A 50 3.21 12.94 -14.85
C ILE A 50 3.23 14.01 -13.76
N TYR A 51 4.10 13.82 -12.78
CA TYR A 51 4.55 14.86 -11.88
C TYR A 51 6.05 15.10 -12.10
N ASP A 52 6.42 16.34 -12.42
CA ASP A 52 7.82 16.76 -12.56
C ASP A 52 8.11 17.89 -11.56
N GLY A 53 8.42 17.53 -10.32
CA GLY A 53 8.84 18.46 -9.27
C GLY A 53 10.33 18.82 -9.31
N GLY A 54 11.05 18.46 -10.38
CA GLY A 54 12.51 18.56 -10.44
C GLY A 54 13.23 17.25 -10.09
N VAL A 55 14.56 17.27 -10.10
CA VAL A 55 15.39 16.09 -9.81
C VAL A 55 15.12 15.62 -8.38
N GLY A 56 14.78 14.35 -8.19
CA GLY A 56 14.41 13.79 -6.88
C GLY A 56 12.94 14.00 -6.48
N ALA A 57 12.11 14.53 -7.37
CA ALA A 57 10.66 14.68 -7.16
C ALA A 57 9.85 14.35 -8.43
N ARG A 58 10.39 13.49 -9.29
CA ARG A 58 9.73 13.03 -10.53
C ARG A 58 8.99 11.73 -10.28
N THR A 59 7.74 11.65 -10.73
CA THR A 59 7.03 10.37 -10.74
C THR A 59 5.89 10.34 -11.74
N THR A 60 5.41 9.13 -12.02
CA THR A 60 4.21 8.88 -12.83
C THR A 60 3.14 8.26 -11.95
N LEU A 61 2.04 8.97 -11.77
CA LEU A 61 0.89 8.53 -10.99
C LEU A 61 -0.12 7.78 -11.86
N THR A 62 -0.92 6.95 -11.21
CA THR A 62 -1.95 6.09 -11.81
C THR A 62 -3.33 6.35 -11.19
N ILE A 63 -3.71 7.63 -11.11
CA ILE A 63 -4.84 8.12 -10.30
C ILE A 63 -6.13 7.34 -10.59
N ALA A 64 -6.57 7.26 -11.85
CA ALA A 64 -7.80 6.57 -12.23
C ALA A 64 -7.81 5.09 -11.81
N LYS A 65 -6.66 4.42 -11.92
CA LYS A 65 -6.49 3.02 -11.51
C LYS A 65 -6.69 2.85 -10.01
N ARG A 66 -6.16 3.79 -9.21
CA ARG A 66 -6.20 3.73 -7.73
C ARG A 66 -7.54 4.16 -7.17
N LEU A 67 -8.22 5.07 -7.85
CA LEU A 67 -9.53 5.56 -7.45
C LEU A 67 -10.62 4.50 -7.63
N LEU A 68 -10.56 3.70 -8.70
CA LEU A 68 -11.56 2.66 -8.99
C LEU A 68 -11.85 1.71 -7.80
N PRO A 69 -10.86 1.09 -7.13
CA PRO A 69 -11.12 0.22 -5.98
C PRO A 69 -11.45 0.96 -4.67
N LEU A 70 -11.48 2.29 -4.67
CA LEU A 70 -11.76 3.13 -3.49
C LEU A 70 -13.09 3.88 -3.61
N ASP A 71 -13.81 3.75 -4.72
CA ASP A 71 -15.09 4.40 -4.94
C ASP A 71 -16.24 3.68 -4.23
N ARG A 72 -16.50 4.09 -2.98
CA ARG A 72 -17.57 3.53 -2.15
C ARG A 72 -19.00 3.89 -2.59
N THR A 73 -19.16 4.69 -3.65
CA THR A 73 -20.49 4.87 -4.28
C THR A 73 -20.91 3.61 -5.04
N ASP A 74 -19.96 2.75 -5.41
CA ASP A 74 -20.24 1.41 -5.91
C ASP A 74 -20.52 0.45 -4.72
N PRO A 75 -21.73 -0.13 -4.61
CA PRO A 75 -22.09 -1.00 -3.50
C PRO A 75 -21.21 -2.26 -3.41
N ARG A 76 -20.55 -2.67 -4.50
CA ARG A 76 -19.63 -3.81 -4.50
C ARG A 76 -18.33 -3.49 -3.77
N ILE A 77 -17.84 -2.26 -3.91
CA ILE A 77 -16.64 -1.77 -3.23
C ILE A 77 -16.95 -1.56 -1.75
N ASP A 78 -18.10 -0.99 -1.43
CA ASP A 78 -18.51 -0.77 -0.03
C ASP A 78 -18.71 -2.10 0.72
N GLU A 79 -19.38 -3.09 0.10
CA GLU A 79 -19.51 -4.44 0.68
C GLU A 79 -18.15 -5.14 0.82
N GLY A 80 -17.26 -4.99 -0.16
CA GLY A 80 -15.89 -5.51 -0.10
C GLY A 80 -15.10 -4.94 1.08
N LEU A 81 -15.26 -3.65 1.37
CA LEU A 81 -14.68 -3.01 2.55
C LEU A 81 -15.28 -3.58 3.84
N ARG A 82 -16.62 -3.68 3.93
CA ARG A 82 -17.30 -4.26 5.10
C ARG A 82 -16.81 -5.68 5.41
N VAL A 83 -16.66 -6.52 4.38
CA VAL A 83 -16.13 -7.87 4.51
C VAL A 83 -14.66 -7.84 4.96
N THR A 84 -13.83 -6.96 4.40
CA THR A 84 -12.43 -6.79 4.81
C THR A 84 -12.29 -6.40 6.28
N LEU A 85 -13.08 -5.43 6.76
CA LEU A 85 -13.05 -4.98 8.16
C LEU A 85 -13.56 -6.08 9.13
N ARG A 86 -14.50 -6.91 8.69
CA ARG A 86 -14.93 -8.10 9.45
C ARG A 86 -13.80 -9.14 9.51
N ALA A 87 -13.10 -9.35 8.39
CA ALA A 87 -11.97 -10.29 8.33
C ALA A 87 -10.82 -9.86 9.24
N LEU A 88 -10.50 -8.56 9.35
CA LEU A 88 -9.54 -8.05 10.32
C LEU A 88 -9.88 -8.47 11.76
N GLY A 89 -11.17 -8.44 12.12
CA GLY A 89 -11.61 -8.90 13.44
C GLY A 89 -11.49 -10.40 13.65
N GLU A 90 -11.67 -11.21 12.61
CA GLU A 90 -11.43 -12.66 12.70
C GLU A 90 -9.94 -12.97 12.80
N MET A 91 -9.10 -12.25 12.05
CA MET A 91 -7.64 -12.41 12.12
C MET A 91 -7.12 -12.04 13.51
N SER A 92 -7.51 -10.87 14.06
CA SER A 92 -7.16 -10.47 15.43
C SER A 92 -7.52 -11.55 16.46
N ARG A 93 -8.77 -12.06 16.45
CA ARG A 93 -9.19 -13.12 17.37
C ARG A 93 -8.36 -14.40 17.26
N ARG A 94 -8.08 -14.86 16.04
CA ARG A 94 -7.30 -16.08 15.82
C ARG A 94 -5.84 -15.90 16.25
N THR A 95 -5.25 -14.75 15.95
CA THR A 95 -3.90 -14.41 16.35
C THR A 95 -3.78 -14.37 17.89
N ALA A 96 -4.73 -13.73 18.57
CA ALA A 96 -4.80 -13.71 20.03
C ALA A 96 -4.97 -15.13 20.63
N ALA A 97 -5.82 -15.97 20.04
CA ALA A 97 -6.00 -17.37 20.49
C ALA A 97 -4.73 -18.22 20.35
N SER A 98 -3.80 -17.83 19.47
CA SER A 98 -2.49 -18.47 19.33
C SER A 98 -1.41 -17.89 20.25
N GLY A 99 -1.74 -16.91 21.09
CA GLY A 99 -0.78 -16.21 21.95
C GLY A 99 0.17 -15.28 21.19
N ALA A 100 -0.20 -14.88 19.97
CA ALA A 100 0.56 -13.93 19.15
C ALA A 100 -0.09 -12.55 19.15
N GLU A 101 0.70 -11.52 18.87
CA GLU A 101 0.22 -10.14 18.70
C GLU A 101 -0.25 -9.90 17.26
N PHE A 102 -1.31 -9.10 17.10
CA PHE A 102 -1.85 -8.73 15.79
C PHE A 102 -1.54 -7.27 15.47
N LEU A 103 -0.87 -7.06 14.35
CA LEU A 103 -0.47 -5.74 13.85
C LEU A 103 -1.05 -5.52 12.45
N VAL A 104 -1.59 -4.32 12.24
CA VAL A 104 -2.11 -3.84 10.96
C VAL A 104 -1.20 -2.73 10.45
N LEU A 105 -0.46 -3.01 9.38
CA LEU A 105 0.38 -2.04 8.69
C LEU A 105 -0.38 -1.38 7.54
N TRP A 106 -0.47 -0.06 7.56
CA TRP A 106 -0.98 0.74 6.45
C TRP A 106 0.17 1.19 5.55
N ILE A 107 0.17 0.73 4.30
CA ILE A 107 1.09 1.17 3.26
C ILE A 107 0.31 2.07 2.29
N PRO A 108 0.59 3.38 2.24
CA PRO A 108 -0.15 4.30 1.38
C PRO A 108 0.16 4.05 -0.11
N THR A 109 -0.71 4.56 -0.97
CA THR A 109 -0.40 4.68 -2.39
C THR A 109 0.69 5.71 -2.62
N LYS A 110 1.36 5.58 -3.77
CA LYS A 110 2.34 6.57 -4.23
C LYS A 110 1.70 7.95 -4.37
N GLU A 111 0.46 8.01 -4.83
CA GLU A 111 -0.32 9.23 -5.00
C GLU A 111 -0.49 9.98 -3.66
N LEU A 112 -0.83 9.27 -2.58
CA LEU A 112 -0.99 9.87 -1.25
C LEU A 112 0.36 10.33 -0.65
N VAL A 113 1.44 9.60 -0.93
CA VAL A 113 2.80 9.95 -0.50
C VAL A 113 3.29 11.24 -1.18
N PHE A 114 3.11 11.36 -2.50
CA PHE A 114 3.54 12.53 -3.28
C PHE A 114 2.59 13.74 -3.18
N ALA A 115 1.36 13.55 -2.68
CA ALA A 115 0.34 14.61 -2.61
C ALA A 115 0.83 15.98 -2.09
N PRO A 116 1.62 16.07 -0.99
CA PRO A 116 2.07 17.37 -0.48
C PRO A 116 3.00 18.15 -1.43
N GLN A 117 3.67 17.46 -2.36
CA GLN A 117 4.57 18.12 -3.32
C GLN A 117 3.81 18.67 -4.54
N ILE A 118 2.56 18.24 -4.76
CA ILE A 118 1.78 18.59 -5.96
C ILE A 118 1.00 19.89 -5.68
N THR A 119 1.45 21.00 -6.27
CA THR A 119 0.89 22.34 -6.01
C THR A 119 -0.52 22.55 -6.56
N ASP A 120 -0.86 21.93 -7.69
CA ASP A 120 -2.19 22.01 -8.31
C ASP A 120 -2.70 20.60 -8.65
N PRO A 121 -3.23 19.87 -7.66
CA PRO A 121 -3.72 18.51 -7.89
C PRO A 121 -4.96 18.52 -8.79
N SER A 122 -5.10 17.52 -9.66
CA SER A 122 -6.35 17.35 -10.42
C SER A 122 -7.54 17.04 -9.50
N ALA A 123 -8.76 17.20 -10.01
CA ALA A 123 -9.97 16.83 -9.26
C ALA A 123 -9.95 15.34 -8.84
N ASP A 124 -9.50 14.46 -9.74
CA ASP A 124 -9.38 13.03 -9.46
C ASP A 124 -8.32 12.72 -8.42
N LEU A 125 -7.18 13.43 -8.43
CA LEU A 125 -6.16 13.26 -7.39
C LEU A 125 -6.69 13.67 -6.02
N ARG A 126 -7.39 14.81 -5.93
CA ARG A 126 -8.05 15.24 -4.69
C ARG A 126 -9.07 14.21 -4.20
N ARG A 127 -9.87 13.65 -5.11
CA ARG A 127 -10.85 12.61 -4.79
C ARG A 127 -10.17 11.34 -4.28
N LEU A 128 -9.08 10.92 -4.92
CA LEU A 128 -8.28 9.77 -4.49
C LEU A 128 -7.68 9.97 -3.10
N ILE A 129 -7.02 11.10 -2.86
CA ILE A 129 -6.43 11.44 -1.56
C ILE A 129 -7.50 11.38 -0.47
N LYS A 130 -8.66 12.01 -0.71
CA LYS A 130 -9.77 11.98 0.25
C LYS A 130 -10.25 10.56 0.52
N ALA A 131 -10.52 9.78 -0.52
CA ALA A 131 -11.02 8.41 -0.38
C ALA A 131 -10.03 7.50 0.38
N GLU A 132 -8.73 7.62 0.09
CA GLU A 132 -7.70 6.85 0.76
C GLU A 132 -7.52 7.25 2.23
N THR A 133 -7.52 8.56 2.54
CA THR A 133 -7.44 9.05 3.92
C THR A 133 -8.68 8.63 4.74
N GLU A 134 -9.88 8.67 4.16
CA GLU A 134 -11.08 8.16 4.81
C GLU A 134 -11.00 6.66 5.09
N LEU A 135 -10.48 5.88 4.13
CA LEU A 135 -10.27 4.44 4.30
C LEU A 135 -9.23 4.15 5.39
N GLN A 136 -8.10 4.87 5.40
CA GLN A 136 -7.07 4.75 6.43
C GLN A 136 -7.67 4.95 7.82
N ARG A 137 -8.46 6.03 8.01
CA ARG A 137 -9.12 6.34 9.28
C ARG A 137 -10.05 5.20 9.73
N LEU A 138 -10.82 4.62 8.82
CA LEU A 138 -11.70 3.50 9.13
C LEU A 138 -10.93 2.24 9.55
N VAL A 139 -9.80 1.95 8.89
CA VAL A 139 -8.94 0.82 9.27
C VAL A 139 -8.26 1.07 10.61
N GLU A 140 -7.79 2.29 10.86
CA GLU A 140 -7.19 2.68 12.14
C GLU A 140 -8.20 2.57 13.28
N GLU A 141 -9.42 3.11 13.11
CA GLU A 141 -10.53 2.96 14.05
C GLU A 141 -10.83 1.49 14.30
N ARG A 142 -10.90 0.69 13.24
CA ARG A 142 -11.15 -0.74 13.37
C ARG A 142 -10.04 -1.46 14.11
N SER A 143 -8.78 -1.10 13.90
CA SER A 143 -7.65 -1.67 14.64
C SER A 143 -7.73 -1.32 16.12
N ARG A 144 -8.09 -0.07 16.46
CA ARG A 144 -8.30 0.35 17.86
C ARG A 144 -9.42 -0.46 18.53
N ASP A 145 -10.56 -0.65 17.86
CA ASP A 145 -11.66 -1.48 18.38
C ASP A 145 -11.27 -2.95 18.63
N LEU A 146 -10.25 -3.43 17.93
CA LEU A 146 -9.74 -4.80 18.00
C LEU A 146 -8.54 -4.94 18.95
N ASP A 147 -8.15 -3.87 19.65
CA ASP A 147 -6.91 -3.79 20.43
C ASP A 147 -5.67 -4.24 19.63
N ALA A 148 -5.68 -3.93 18.33
CA ALA A 148 -4.60 -4.27 17.40
C ALA A 148 -3.70 -3.05 17.18
N HIS A 149 -2.39 -3.29 17.12
CA HIS A 149 -1.44 -2.23 16.78
C HIS A 149 -1.66 -1.77 15.34
N PHE A 150 -1.92 -0.48 15.15
CA PHE A 150 -1.97 0.14 13.84
C PHE A 150 -0.67 0.89 13.56
N VAL A 151 -0.03 0.58 12.44
CA VAL A 151 1.24 1.20 12.02
C VAL A 151 1.03 1.93 10.72
N ASP A 152 1.25 3.25 10.72
CA ASP A 152 1.16 4.09 9.53
C ASP A 152 2.54 4.37 8.93
N ALA A 153 2.78 3.90 7.70
CA ALA A 153 4.02 4.17 6.99
C ALA A 153 4.05 5.52 6.27
N LEU A 154 2.91 6.23 6.15
CA LEU A 154 2.83 7.48 5.38
C LEU A 154 3.79 8.57 5.87
N PRO A 155 3.93 8.87 7.18
CA PRO A 155 4.87 9.88 7.64
C PRO A 155 6.31 9.57 7.26
N ALA A 156 6.75 8.31 7.42
CA ALA A 156 8.12 7.91 7.09
C ALA A 156 8.41 7.96 5.59
N LEU A 157 7.45 7.56 4.75
CA LEU A 157 7.58 7.64 3.30
C LEU A 157 7.59 9.09 2.81
N ARG A 158 6.83 9.99 3.44
CA ARG A 158 6.90 11.43 3.15
C ARG A 158 8.23 12.04 3.59
N HIS A 159 8.73 11.65 4.76
CA HIS A 159 10.02 12.11 5.23
C HIS A 159 11.16 11.70 4.27
N ALA A 160 11.13 10.46 3.75
CA ALA A 160 12.08 10.03 2.73
C ALA A 160 12.05 10.94 1.48
N LEU A 161 10.86 11.36 1.03
CA LEU A 161 10.75 12.32 -0.06
C LEU A 161 11.35 13.70 0.27
N GLU A 162 11.17 14.19 1.49
CA GLU A 162 11.72 15.46 1.95
C GLU A 162 13.25 15.44 2.00
N THR A 163 13.85 14.29 2.28
CA THR A 163 15.32 14.08 2.31
C THR A 163 15.89 13.64 0.96
N HIS A 164 15.10 13.71 -0.11
CA HIS A 164 15.48 13.32 -1.48
C HIS A 164 15.78 11.81 -1.65
N GLU A 165 15.33 10.98 -0.72
CA GLU A 165 15.31 9.53 -0.88
C GLU A 165 14.00 9.07 -1.53
N MET A 166 14.05 8.69 -2.81
CA MET A 166 12.85 8.30 -3.55
C MET A 166 12.24 6.99 -3.01
N PRO A 167 11.08 7.03 -2.31
CA PRO A 167 10.48 5.85 -1.72
C PRO A 167 9.68 5.04 -2.75
N TYR A 168 9.39 5.62 -3.92
CA TYR A 168 8.76 4.95 -5.05
C TYR A 168 9.50 5.29 -6.36
N PRO A 169 9.43 4.42 -7.39
CA PRO A 169 10.03 4.70 -8.69
C PRO A 169 9.42 5.91 -9.41
N GLU A 170 10.20 6.52 -10.32
CA GLU A 170 9.71 7.57 -11.22
C GLU A 170 8.67 7.05 -12.23
N SER A 171 8.70 5.74 -12.49
CA SER A 171 7.79 5.06 -13.43
C SER A 171 6.37 4.95 -12.88
N ALA A 172 5.46 4.34 -13.64
CA ALA A 172 4.10 4.04 -13.17
C ALA A 172 4.03 2.87 -12.17
N ASP A 173 5.17 2.28 -11.79
CA ASP A 173 5.22 1.26 -10.75
C ASP A 173 4.76 1.86 -9.41
N GLY A 174 3.85 1.16 -8.74
CA GLY A 174 3.28 1.57 -7.47
C GLY A 174 3.86 0.83 -6.27
N HIS A 175 4.91 0.02 -6.46
CA HIS A 175 5.63 -0.60 -5.36
C HIS A 175 6.69 0.36 -4.81
N PRO A 176 6.97 0.32 -3.50
CA PRO A 176 8.10 1.03 -2.92
C PRO A 176 9.44 0.59 -3.55
N THR A 177 10.42 1.48 -3.56
CA THR A 177 11.82 1.17 -3.86
C THR A 177 12.48 0.44 -2.70
N ALA A 178 13.76 0.08 -2.83
CA ALA A 178 14.54 -0.46 -1.72
C ALA A 178 14.60 0.52 -0.52
N SER A 179 14.78 1.82 -0.77
CA SER A 179 14.72 2.86 0.28
C SER A 179 13.31 2.95 0.87
N GLY A 180 12.26 2.95 0.05
CA GLY A 180 10.88 2.95 0.54
C GLY A 180 10.55 1.75 1.44
N TYR A 181 10.98 0.54 1.06
CA TYR A 181 10.85 -0.63 1.93
C TYR A 181 11.68 -0.52 3.21
N ALA A 182 12.87 0.09 3.17
CA ALA A 182 13.67 0.34 4.37
C ALA A 182 12.96 1.30 5.33
N SER A 183 12.34 2.38 4.84
CA SER A 183 11.54 3.30 5.66
C SER A 183 10.34 2.57 6.29
N ILE A 184 9.62 1.74 5.52
CA ILE A 184 8.51 0.94 6.04
C ILE A 184 8.98 -0.03 7.13
N ALA A 185 10.08 -0.75 6.88
CA ALA A 185 10.63 -1.71 7.82
C ALA A 185 11.08 -1.05 9.13
N ALA A 186 11.67 0.15 9.06
CA ALA A 186 12.06 0.91 10.25
C ALA A 186 10.87 1.27 11.13
N VAL A 187 9.76 1.73 10.52
CA VAL A 187 8.53 2.05 11.27
C VAL A 187 7.93 0.79 11.90
N VAL A 188 7.88 -0.32 11.17
CA VAL A 188 7.39 -1.60 11.72
C VAL A 188 8.27 -2.06 12.87
N ALA A 189 9.60 -2.02 12.71
CA ALA A 189 10.53 -2.44 13.77
C ALA A 189 10.39 -1.60 15.04
N ALA A 190 10.13 -0.30 14.92
CA ALA A 190 9.88 0.59 16.05
C ALA A 190 8.54 0.32 16.76
N ALA A 191 7.56 -0.25 16.05
CA ALA A 191 6.26 -0.61 16.59
C ALA A 191 6.24 -1.99 17.26
N LEU A 192 7.22 -2.85 16.97
CA LEU A 192 7.34 -4.15 17.62
C LEU A 192 7.90 -3.98 19.05
N PRO A 193 7.36 -4.70 20.04
CA PRO A 193 7.94 -4.69 21.38
C PRO A 193 9.39 -5.21 21.33
N ALA A 194 10.26 -4.61 22.15
CA ALA A 194 11.64 -5.05 22.25
C ALA A 194 11.70 -6.54 22.63
N PRO A 195 12.54 -7.36 21.96
CA PRO A 195 12.67 -8.77 22.31
C PRO A 195 13.24 -8.88 23.74
N GLY A 196 12.42 -9.30 24.72
CA GLY A 196 12.94 -9.52 26.08
C GLY A 196 11.99 -9.46 27.27
N ARG A 197 10.69 -9.15 27.12
CA ARG A 197 9.73 -9.37 28.23
C ARG A 197 9.05 -10.73 28.06
N ALA A 198 9.81 -11.79 28.33
CA ALA A 198 9.20 -13.03 28.76
C ALA A 198 8.36 -12.70 30.00
N VAL A 199 7.05 -12.95 29.93
CA VAL A 199 6.19 -12.96 31.11
C VAL A 199 6.74 -14.05 32.01
N HIS A 200 7.48 -13.66 33.05
CA HIS A 200 7.66 -14.50 34.22
C HIS A 200 6.27 -14.73 34.80
N ASN A 201 5.67 -15.86 34.44
CA ASN A 201 4.73 -16.50 35.34
C ASN A 201 5.57 -16.98 36.52
N ASP A 202 5.71 -16.11 37.52
CA ASP A 202 5.96 -16.57 38.87
C ASP A 202 4.76 -17.43 39.24
N GLY A 203 4.93 -18.75 39.08
CA GLY A 203 4.09 -19.74 39.70
C GLY A 203 4.19 -19.53 41.20
N GLY A 204 3.25 -18.76 41.74
CA GLY A 204 2.97 -18.72 43.16
C GLY A 204 2.51 -20.11 43.59
N GLU A 205 3.41 -20.80 44.29
CA GLU A 205 3.03 -21.80 45.28
C GLU A 205 2.04 -21.17 46.26
N LEU A 206 0.85 -21.77 46.39
CA LEU A 206 0.18 -22.08 47.67
C LEU A 206 -0.78 -23.25 47.44
#